data_AF-A0A0G4EF35-F1
#
_entry.id   AF-A0A0G4EF35-F1
#
_cell.length_a   1.000
_cell.length_b   1.000
_cell.length_c   1.000
_cell.angle_alpha   90.00
_cell.angle_beta   90.00
_cell.angle_gamma   90.00
#
_symmetry.space_group_name_H-M   'P 1'
#
loop_
_entity.id
_entity.type
_entity.pdbx_description
1 polymer ?
#
loop_
_entity_poly.entity_id
_entity_poly.type
_entity_poly.pdbx_seq_one_letter_code
_entity_poly.pdbx_strand_id
1 'polypeptide(L)'
;MLRSCSRPVTRVPPPPALFAPPCSAHPTPHTPTLAVAAAATGPLRSCFPHDNTSVFAASCFGSSLGSVRTLIRNPFWRRRGWHPWRRRLVRHQNLDRRRRRHIWPRFPDPEEDPPRSGPPQTWSYKTRVPLKLSAKRLTAYARLIKGLHLQDAIDWMAAIPVHRLQPVFNTLQWAQEQLSHKYHADPGRLYIASIMVNKDNPTRYLRVTRKDWGRICSWNNTMVITIKMVSYTEFFHRLYILGKVPRSMSTDMRIAIKEHRVGAHVIREWWPYLASDTRLQHRMTLKWLDNTRQFDYYGVRRDWILQYQANLLRRFNEMRSARGLENAVTLRQAHQAPKKELTRRRGPISDQFWRHTGFKGQERVDTSTSLQERDKRPTKGN
;
A
#
# COMPACT_ATOMS: atom_id res chain seq x y z
N MET A 1 -3.96 -50.50 -2.85
CA MET A 1 -4.86 -49.34 -2.69
C MET A 1 -4.23 -48.36 -1.70
N LEU A 2 -3.46 -47.38 -2.19
CA LEU A 2 -2.85 -46.34 -1.35
C LEU A 2 -3.84 -45.18 -1.21
N ARG A 3 -4.42 -45.02 -0.03
CA ARG A 3 -5.27 -43.86 0.29
C ARG A 3 -4.39 -42.61 0.28
N SER A 4 -4.58 -41.75 -0.71
CA SER A 4 -4.01 -40.41 -0.73
C SER A 4 -4.70 -39.58 0.36
N CYS A 5 -4.04 -39.44 1.51
CA CYS A 5 -4.43 -38.46 2.51
C CYS A 5 -4.07 -37.06 2.00
N SER A 6 -4.96 -36.46 1.20
CA SER A 6 -4.95 -35.02 0.97
C SER A 6 -5.24 -34.33 2.31
N ARG A 7 -4.18 -33.94 3.01
CA ARG A 7 -4.32 -33.11 4.20
C ARG A 7 -4.95 -31.77 3.80
N PRO A 8 -5.85 -31.21 4.63
CA PRO A 8 -6.46 -29.92 4.34
C PRO A 8 -5.36 -28.87 4.27
N VAL A 9 -5.24 -28.26 3.08
CA VAL A 9 -4.41 -27.08 2.87
C VAL A 9 -4.86 -26.02 3.87
N THR A 10 -3.97 -25.62 4.77
CA THR A 10 -4.20 -24.48 5.67
C THR A 10 -4.53 -23.28 4.79
N ARG A 11 -5.80 -22.87 4.77
CA ARG A 11 -6.24 -21.68 4.05
C ARG A 11 -5.46 -20.49 4.57
N VAL A 12 -4.65 -19.90 3.70
CA VAL A 12 -3.80 -18.76 4.03
C VAL A 12 -4.56 -17.48 3.70
N PRO A 13 -4.71 -16.56 4.67
CA PRO A 13 -5.38 -15.30 4.44
C PRO A 13 -4.42 -14.18 4.03
N PRO A 14 -4.84 -13.30 3.10
CA PRO A 14 -4.07 -12.14 2.72
C PRO A 14 -4.18 -11.05 3.78
N PRO A 15 -3.20 -10.14 3.83
CA PRO A 15 -3.34 -8.93 4.59
C PRO A 15 -4.50 -8.10 4.02
N PRO A 16 -5.22 -7.38 4.88
CA PRO A 16 -6.28 -6.49 4.46
C PRO A 16 -5.72 -5.38 3.58
N ALA A 17 -6.44 -5.02 2.51
CA ALA A 17 -6.19 -3.81 1.75
C ALA A 17 -6.63 -2.58 2.58
N LEU A 18 -5.81 -2.18 3.54
CA LEU A 18 -6.06 -1.01 4.39
C LEU A 18 -5.60 0.25 3.66
N PHE A 19 -6.45 1.28 3.61
CA PHE A 19 -6.18 2.73 3.47
C PHE A 19 -7.48 3.42 3.08
N ALA A 20 -8.17 4.06 4.03
CA ALA A 20 -9.15 5.12 3.75
C ALA A 20 -8.54 6.46 4.18
N PRO A 21 -8.77 7.58 3.47
CA PRO A 21 -8.61 8.90 4.07
C PRO A 21 -9.64 9.04 5.21
N PRO A 22 -9.34 9.81 6.27
CA PRO A 22 -10.22 9.93 7.42
C PRO A 22 -11.54 10.58 7.00
N CYS A 23 -12.65 9.83 7.07
CA CYS A 23 -13.97 10.43 7.12
C CYS A 23 -14.17 10.93 8.56
N SER A 24 -14.12 12.25 8.71
CA SER A 24 -14.66 12.96 9.86
C SER A 24 -16.15 12.63 9.99
N ALA A 25 -16.53 11.98 11.08
CA ALA A 25 -17.90 12.01 11.57
C ALA A 25 -17.82 12.17 13.10
N HIS A 26 -18.31 13.31 13.56
CA HIS A 26 -18.49 13.68 14.96
C HIS A 26 -19.21 12.60 15.76
N PRO A 27 -18.91 12.46 17.07
CA PRO A 27 -19.93 12.14 18.06
C PRO A 27 -20.35 13.42 18.79
N THR A 28 -21.65 13.70 18.77
CA THR A 28 -22.30 14.63 19.71
C THR A 28 -22.19 14.08 21.15
N PRO A 29 -22.17 14.95 22.17
CA PRO A 29 -21.89 14.55 23.54
C PRO A 29 -23.17 14.14 24.29
N HIS A 30 -23.08 13.06 25.05
CA HIS A 30 -23.96 12.83 26.18
C HIS A 30 -23.11 12.78 27.45
N THR A 31 -23.36 13.77 28.32
CA THR A 31 -23.06 13.77 29.76
C THR A 31 -23.82 12.60 30.43
N PRO A 32 -23.29 11.99 31.51
CA PRO A 32 -23.58 12.55 32.82
C PRO A 32 -22.42 12.54 33.85
N THR A 33 -22.52 13.55 34.69
CA THR A 33 -22.12 13.82 36.09
C THR A 33 -21.61 12.69 37.01
N LEU A 34 -20.56 13.08 37.77
CA LEU A 34 -20.23 12.86 39.20
C LEU A 34 -19.89 11.46 39.74
N ALA A 35 -18.65 11.29 40.23
CA ALA A 35 -18.37 11.21 41.67
C ALA A 35 -16.85 11.16 41.97
N VAL A 36 -16.46 11.94 42.97
CA VAL A 36 -15.14 12.04 43.59
C VAL A 36 -15.02 10.97 44.66
N ALA A 37 -13.91 10.21 44.71
CA ALA A 37 -13.41 9.62 45.95
C ALA A 37 -11.91 9.29 45.81
N ALA A 38 -11.15 9.77 46.79
CA ALA A 38 -9.71 9.70 46.89
C ALA A 38 -9.26 8.52 47.78
N ALA A 39 -7.96 8.20 47.64
CA ALA A 39 -7.07 7.56 48.60
C ALA A 39 -7.24 6.06 48.92
N ALA A 40 -6.19 5.28 48.64
CA ALA A 40 -5.52 4.44 49.64
C ALA A 40 -4.21 3.84 49.08
N THR A 41 -3.11 4.28 49.69
CA THR A 41 -1.76 3.71 49.69
C THR A 41 -1.69 2.41 50.49
N GLY A 42 -0.86 1.45 50.06
CA GLY A 42 -0.35 0.39 50.95
C GLY A 42 0.08 -0.91 50.24
N PRO A 43 1.36 -1.31 50.31
CA PRO A 43 1.88 -2.51 49.64
C PRO A 43 1.97 -3.73 50.59
N LEU A 44 1.75 -4.94 50.07
CA LEU A 44 2.02 -6.19 50.77
C LEU A 44 2.91 -7.14 49.95
N ARG A 45 3.83 -7.75 50.69
CA ARG A 45 4.90 -8.69 50.34
C ARG A 45 4.39 -10.14 50.11
N SER A 46 5.14 -10.90 49.32
CA SER A 46 5.39 -12.36 49.46
C SER A 46 6.83 -12.62 48.95
N CYS A 47 7.80 -13.19 49.70
CA CYS A 47 8.00 -14.59 50.18
C CYS A 47 8.04 -15.58 48.99
N PHE A 48 9.14 -16.22 48.54
CA PHE A 48 10.14 -17.08 49.22
C PHE A 48 11.27 -17.53 48.18
N PRO A 49 12.27 -18.41 48.47
CA PRO A 49 13.72 -18.12 48.32
C PRO A 49 14.56 -19.02 47.36
N HIS A 50 15.89 -18.72 47.27
CA HIS A 50 17.10 -19.50 46.87
C HIS A 50 17.06 -20.38 45.58
N ASP A 51 18.01 -20.29 44.63
CA ASP A 51 19.40 -20.74 44.76
C ASP A 51 20.41 -20.04 43.83
N ASN A 52 21.64 -19.92 44.33
CA ASN A 52 22.84 -19.54 43.60
C ASN A 52 23.51 -20.78 43.02
N THR A 53 23.70 -20.85 41.70
CA THR A 53 24.91 -21.44 41.08
C THR A 53 25.10 -20.92 39.67
N SER A 54 26.05 -19.99 39.55
CA SER A 54 27.13 -19.90 38.55
C SER A 54 26.83 -19.99 37.04
N VAL A 55 27.52 -19.07 36.34
CA VAL A 55 28.06 -19.17 34.96
C VAL A 55 27.25 -18.45 33.86
N PHE A 56 27.87 -17.38 33.33
CA PHE A 56 27.58 -16.67 32.07
C PHE A 56 26.17 -16.09 31.87
N ALA A 57 25.99 -14.81 32.21
CA ALA A 57 25.29 -13.82 31.35
C ALA A 57 25.26 -12.43 32.02
N ALA A 58 26.28 -11.60 31.74
CA ALA A 58 26.12 -10.16 31.88
C ALA A 58 25.23 -9.67 30.72
N SER A 59 23.91 -9.83 30.86
CA SER A 59 22.90 -9.17 30.04
C SER A 59 22.07 -8.25 30.92
N CYS A 60 22.57 -7.04 31.15
CA CYS A 60 21.74 -5.95 31.63
C CYS A 60 21.00 -5.33 30.43
N PHE A 61 19.67 -5.45 30.48
CA PHE A 61 18.67 -4.57 29.87
C PHE A 61 19.17 -3.11 29.88
N GLY A 62 19.04 -2.30 28.83
CA GLY A 62 17.82 -1.93 28.14
C GLY A 62 17.79 -0.39 28.10
N SER A 63 17.96 0.20 26.92
CA SER A 63 17.72 1.63 26.71
C SER A 63 17.03 1.85 25.38
N SER A 64 15.86 2.44 25.49
CA SER A 64 14.88 2.84 24.48
C SER A 64 15.42 3.95 23.56
N LEU A 65 16.40 3.63 22.73
CA LEU A 65 16.63 4.32 21.47
C LEU A 65 16.82 3.21 20.45
N GLY A 66 15.78 2.96 19.65
CA GLY A 66 15.86 2.02 18.55
C GLY A 66 17.14 2.33 17.79
N SER A 67 18.06 1.36 17.74
CA SER A 67 19.37 1.47 17.13
C SER A 67 19.23 2.19 15.78
N VAL A 68 19.40 3.51 15.80
CA VAL A 68 20.16 4.22 14.77
C VAL A 68 21.38 3.34 14.71
N ARG A 69 21.54 2.63 13.59
CA ARG A 69 22.72 1.83 13.34
C ARG A 69 23.88 2.67 13.86
N THR A 70 24.42 2.30 15.02
CA THR A 70 25.83 2.38 15.24
C THR A 70 26.32 1.46 14.13
N LEU A 71 26.48 2.07 12.95
CA LEU A 71 27.66 1.86 12.17
C LEU A 71 28.73 1.91 13.25
N ILE A 72 29.11 0.73 13.74
CA ILE A 72 30.48 0.48 14.10
C ILE A 72 31.20 1.09 12.92
N ARG A 73 31.64 2.34 13.10
CA ARG A 73 32.50 3.05 12.16
C ARG A 73 33.77 2.24 12.30
N ASN A 74 33.78 1.09 11.66
CA ASN A 74 34.90 0.20 11.65
C ASN A 74 36.00 1.10 11.07
N PRO A 75 37.06 1.42 11.82
CA PRO A 75 38.02 2.45 11.44
C PRO A 75 38.69 2.18 10.08
N PHE A 76 38.48 0.98 9.54
CA PHE A 76 39.02 0.48 8.29
C PHE A 76 38.14 0.66 7.04
N TRP A 77 36.93 1.25 7.11
CA TRP A 77 36.03 1.40 5.95
C TRP A 77 36.52 2.39 4.87
N ARG A 78 37.58 3.17 5.12
CA ARG A 78 38.00 4.28 4.25
C ARG A 78 39.28 4.07 3.44
N ARG A 79 39.93 2.90 3.46
CA ARG A 79 41.12 2.68 2.63
C ARG A 79 40.72 2.11 1.25
N ARG A 80 40.91 2.94 0.22
CA ARG A 80 40.92 2.57 -1.21
C ARG A 80 41.93 1.44 -1.38
N GLY A 81 41.45 0.19 -1.54
CA GLY A 81 42.34 -0.98 -1.63
C GLY A 81 41.87 -2.29 -0.98
N TRP A 82 40.65 -2.40 -0.44
CA TRP A 82 40.21 -3.68 0.11
C TRP A 82 40.12 -4.79 -0.96
N HIS A 83 40.97 -5.79 -0.75
CA HIS A 83 41.24 -6.94 -1.60
C HIS A 83 39.94 -7.63 -2.09
N PRO A 84 39.91 -8.07 -3.35
CA PRO A 84 38.77 -8.79 -3.94
C PRO A 84 38.22 -9.94 -3.09
N TRP A 85 39.06 -10.61 -2.28
CA TRP A 85 38.63 -11.72 -1.42
C TRP A 85 37.66 -11.28 -0.31
N ARG A 86 37.85 -10.12 0.34
CA ARG A 86 36.94 -9.65 1.40
C ARG A 86 35.62 -9.17 0.84
N ARG A 87 35.62 -8.56 -0.36
CA ARG A 87 34.38 -8.26 -1.10
C ARG A 87 33.64 -9.53 -1.46
N ARG A 88 34.35 -10.57 -1.91
CA ARG A 88 33.78 -11.90 -2.17
C ARG A 88 33.19 -12.49 -0.90
N LEU A 89 33.90 -12.47 0.23
CA LEU A 89 33.41 -12.97 1.52
C LEU A 89 32.15 -12.23 2.00
N VAL A 90 32.15 -10.90 1.97
CA VAL A 90 30.98 -10.09 2.35
C VAL A 90 29.80 -10.35 1.40
N ARG A 91 30.05 -10.49 0.09
CA ARG A 91 29.01 -10.91 -0.86
C ARG A 91 28.47 -12.29 -0.51
N HIS A 92 29.33 -13.27 -0.23
CA HIS A 92 28.95 -14.62 0.15
C HIS A 92 28.11 -14.63 1.42
N GLN A 93 28.57 -14.00 2.51
CA GLN A 93 27.81 -13.88 3.75
C GLN A 93 26.46 -13.16 3.54
N ASN A 94 26.40 -12.16 2.66
CA ASN A 94 25.14 -11.48 2.34
C ASN A 94 24.22 -12.36 1.48
N LEU A 95 24.77 -13.16 0.56
CA LEU A 95 24.02 -14.16 -0.21
C LEU A 95 23.48 -15.26 0.69
N ASP A 96 24.29 -15.79 1.62
CA ASP A 96 23.84 -16.77 2.61
C ASP A 96 22.77 -16.20 3.51
N ARG A 97 22.95 -14.97 4.00
CA ARG A 97 21.89 -14.28 4.77
C ARG A 97 20.63 -14.08 3.94
N ARG A 98 20.72 -13.84 2.63
CA ARG A 98 19.54 -13.75 1.75
C ARG A 98 18.89 -15.12 1.57
N ARG A 99 19.67 -16.16 1.26
CA ARG A 99 19.20 -17.56 1.13
C ARG A 99 18.50 -18.02 2.40
N ARG A 100 19.10 -17.79 3.57
CA ARG A 100 18.49 -18.13 4.87
C ARG A 100 17.24 -17.32 5.20
N ARG A 101 16.98 -16.19 4.53
CA ARG A 101 15.81 -15.31 4.80
C ARG A 101 14.71 -15.44 3.76
N HIS A 102 15.02 -15.90 2.55
CA HIS A 102 14.09 -15.98 1.44
C HIS A 102 13.70 -17.43 1.21
N ILE A 103 12.39 -17.67 1.15
CA ILE A 103 11.85 -18.89 0.57
C ILE A 103 11.61 -18.57 -0.90
N TRP A 104 12.22 -19.34 -1.78
CA TRP A 104 12.00 -19.28 -3.22
C TRP A 104 11.28 -20.56 -3.64
N PRO A 105 10.42 -20.50 -4.68
CA PRO A 105 9.90 -21.72 -5.27
C PRO A 105 11.08 -22.61 -5.68
N ARG A 106 11.04 -23.88 -5.27
CA ARG A 106 12.12 -24.85 -5.54
C ARG A 106 12.12 -25.28 -7.00
N PHE A 107 10.93 -25.41 -7.56
CA PHE A 107 10.69 -25.68 -8.96
C PHE A 107 10.03 -24.43 -9.55
N PRO A 108 10.63 -23.79 -10.56
CA PRO A 108 10.00 -22.68 -11.25
C PRO A 108 8.89 -23.21 -12.16
N ASP A 109 7.65 -22.80 -11.91
CA ASP A 109 6.53 -23.09 -12.81
C ASP A 109 6.60 -22.15 -14.03
N PRO A 110 6.63 -22.67 -15.28
CA PRO A 110 6.78 -21.84 -16.48
C PRO A 110 5.54 -20.99 -16.79
N GLU A 111 4.36 -21.42 -16.34
CA GLU A 111 3.11 -20.69 -16.49
C GLU A 111 3.01 -19.49 -15.56
N GLU A 112 3.74 -19.52 -14.43
CA GLU A 112 3.65 -18.48 -13.44
C GLU A 112 4.81 -17.51 -13.45
N ASP A 113 4.42 -16.25 -13.42
CA ASP A 113 5.31 -15.11 -13.33
C ASP A 113 6.26 -15.18 -12.10
N PRO A 114 7.57 -14.92 -12.27
CA PRO A 114 8.46 -14.76 -11.13
C PRO A 114 7.99 -13.59 -10.24
N PRO A 115 8.31 -13.57 -8.93
CA PRO A 115 7.88 -12.51 -8.01
C PRO A 115 8.48 -11.12 -8.31
N ARG A 116 9.22 -10.97 -9.41
CA ARG A 116 9.76 -9.72 -9.93
C ARG A 116 9.42 -9.50 -11.42
N SER A 117 8.41 -10.22 -11.94
CA SER A 117 7.96 -10.08 -13.31
C SER A 117 7.26 -8.75 -13.56
N GLY A 118 7.35 -8.29 -14.80
CA GLY A 118 6.56 -7.18 -15.35
C GLY A 118 7.23 -5.80 -15.24
N PRO A 119 7.02 -4.92 -16.24
CA PRO A 119 7.40 -3.53 -16.12
C PRO A 119 6.56 -2.88 -15.01
N PRO A 120 7.18 -2.27 -13.98
CA PRO A 120 6.42 -1.65 -12.91
C PRO A 120 5.67 -0.43 -13.46
N GLN A 121 4.36 -0.34 -13.18
CA GLN A 121 3.63 0.90 -13.40
C GLN A 121 4.24 1.97 -12.50
N THR A 122 4.82 2.99 -13.12
CA THR A 122 5.61 4.01 -12.42
C THR A 122 5.11 5.39 -12.78
N TRP A 123 5.16 6.29 -11.80
CA TRP A 123 4.79 7.69 -11.95
C TRP A 123 5.86 8.56 -11.31
N SER A 124 6.27 9.61 -12.01
CA SER A 124 7.27 10.56 -11.55
C SER A 124 6.65 11.89 -11.18
N TYR A 125 6.92 12.36 -9.97
CA TYR A 125 6.41 13.63 -9.45
C TYR A 125 7.59 14.54 -9.09
N LYS A 126 7.68 15.69 -9.75
CA LYS A 126 8.65 16.73 -9.44
C LYS A 126 8.10 17.67 -8.37
N THR A 127 8.93 18.04 -7.40
CA THR A 127 8.58 19.08 -6.43
C THR A 127 8.33 20.41 -7.16
N ARG A 128 7.13 20.97 -6.97
CA ARG A 128 6.70 22.22 -7.63
C ARG A 128 7.54 23.42 -7.18
N VAL A 129 7.82 23.51 -5.88
CA VAL A 129 8.58 24.62 -5.29
C VAL A 129 10.04 24.19 -5.10
N PRO A 130 11.03 24.99 -5.53
CA PRO A 130 12.43 24.69 -5.29
C PRO A 130 12.75 24.67 -3.79
N LEU A 131 13.51 23.67 -3.37
CA LEU A 131 13.87 23.45 -1.97
C LEU A 131 15.13 24.23 -1.62
N LYS A 132 15.03 25.14 -0.64
CA LYS A 132 16.15 25.90 -0.06
C LYS A 132 16.97 25.04 0.93
N LEU A 133 17.40 23.87 0.47
CA LEU A 133 18.18 22.88 1.23
C LEU A 133 19.33 22.40 0.39
N SER A 134 20.50 22.15 1.00
CA SER A 134 21.65 21.60 0.28
C SER A 134 21.33 20.24 -0.35
N ALA A 135 21.85 19.97 -1.55
CA ALA A 135 21.70 18.69 -2.23
C ALA A 135 22.17 17.50 -1.37
N LYS A 136 23.21 17.68 -0.53
CA LYS A 136 23.70 16.66 0.40
C LYS A 136 22.64 16.23 1.42
N ARG A 137 21.96 17.21 2.05
CA ARG A 137 20.86 16.95 3.00
C ARG A 137 19.66 16.34 2.30
N LEU A 138 19.27 16.86 1.14
CA LEU A 138 18.18 16.27 0.34
C LEU A 138 18.46 14.82 -0.05
N THR A 139 19.70 14.51 -0.43
CA THR A 139 20.10 13.13 -0.71
C THR A 139 20.00 12.23 0.53
N ALA A 140 20.27 12.76 1.73
CA ALA A 140 20.09 12.03 2.98
C ALA A 140 18.60 11.73 3.24
N TYR A 141 17.71 12.72 3.09
CA TYR A 141 16.26 12.52 3.20
C TYR A 141 15.72 11.56 2.15
N ALA A 142 16.17 11.70 0.89
CA ALA A 142 15.84 10.78 -0.19
C ALA A 142 16.19 9.32 0.15
N ARG A 143 17.34 9.09 0.80
CA ARG A 143 17.74 7.75 1.25
C ARG A 143 16.86 7.20 2.38
N LEU A 144 16.30 8.06 3.23
CA LEU A 144 15.42 7.65 4.33
C LEU A 144 14.09 7.11 3.78
N ILE A 145 13.50 7.82 2.82
CA ILE A 145 12.17 7.45 2.29
C ILE A 145 12.21 6.48 1.11
N LYS A 146 13.36 6.28 0.48
CA LYS A 146 13.50 5.35 -0.65
C LYS A 146 13.15 3.92 -0.26
N GLY A 147 12.27 3.28 -1.02
CA GLY A 147 11.85 1.89 -0.83
C GLY A 147 10.78 1.68 0.24
N LEU A 148 10.33 2.75 0.91
CA LEU A 148 9.20 2.73 1.83
C LEU A 148 7.87 2.69 1.08
N HIS A 149 6.83 2.28 1.81
CA HIS A 149 5.45 2.45 1.40
C HIS A 149 5.12 3.95 1.31
N LEU A 150 4.23 4.35 0.41
CA LEU A 150 3.90 5.76 0.19
C LEU A 150 3.41 6.43 1.48
N GLN A 151 2.50 5.79 2.22
CA GLN A 151 2.00 6.31 3.50
C GLN A 151 3.12 6.41 4.55
N ASP A 152 3.95 5.37 4.71
CA ASP A 152 5.09 5.40 5.64
C ASP A 152 6.01 6.59 5.31
N ALA A 153 6.26 6.86 4.02
CA ALA A 153 7.08 7.97 3.60
C ALA A 153 6.45 9.33 3.94
N ILE A 154 5.12 9.47 3.79
CA ILE A 154 4.38 10.67 4.21
C ILE A 154 4.51 10.88 5.71
N ASP A 155 4.30 9.84 6.51
CA ASP A 155 4.42 9.88 7.97
C ASP A 155 5.84 10.26 8.40
N TRP A 156 6.86 9.68 7.75
CA TRP A 156 8.26 10.05 7.98
C TRP A 156 8.56 11.50 7.64
N MET A 157 8.00 12.02 6.54
CA MET A 157 8.20 13.41 6.14
C MET A 157 7.48 14.38 7.09
N ALA A 158 6.31 14.00 7.60
CA ALA A 158 5.57 14.77 8.62
C ALA A 158 6.30 14.79 9.96
N ALA A 159 6.96 13.70 10.35
CA ALA A 159 7.67 13.59 11.62
C ALA A 159 8.99 14.39 11.67
N ILE A 160 9.53 14.83 10.52
CA ILE A 160 10.78 15.59 10.49
C ILE A 160 10.49 17.07 10.79
N PRO A 161 11.09 17.66 11.85
CA PRO A 161 10.83 19.05 12.23
C PRO A 161 11.62 20.05 11.36
N VAL A 162 11.48 19.95 10.04
CA VAL A 162 12.16 20.83 9.07
C VAL A 162 11.12 21.39 8.10
N HIS A 163 10.67 22.61 8.38
CA HIS A 163 9.68 23.33 7.56
C HIS A 163 10.07 23.40 6.07
N ARG A 164 11.36 23.47 5.75
CA ARG A 164 11.85 23.51 4.36
C ARG A 164 11.54 22.24 3.55
N LEU A 165 11.14 21.15 4.20
CA LEU A 165 10.71 19.91 3.55
C LEU A 165 9.19 19.87 3.28
N GLN A 166 8.42 20.86 3.73
CA GLN A 166 6.98 20.93 3.48
C GLN A 166 6.60 20.77 2.00
N PRO A 167 7.34 21.35 1.02
CA PRO A 167 7.01 21.14 -0.38
C PRO A 167 7.13 19.66 -0.81
N VAL A 168 8.07 18.91 -0.22
CA VAL A 168 8.22 17.47 -0.48
C VAL A 168 7.02 16.70 0.08
N PHE A 169 6.62 17.01 1.31
CA PHE A 169 5.43 16.43 1.93
C PHE A 169 4.16 16.69 1.10
N ASN A 170 3.92 17.95 0.73
CA ASN A 170 2.78 18.33 -0.12
C ASN A 170 2.82 17.60 -1.48
N THR A 171 4.00 17.37 -2.05
CA THR A 171 4.11 16.62 -3.31
C THR A 171 3.81 15.14 -3.16
N LEU A 172 4.11 14.53 -2.00
CA LEU A 172 3.75 13.15 -1.71
C LEU A 172 2.24 13.00 -1.48
N GLN A 173 1.63 13.92 -0.74
CA GLN A 173 0.17 13.96 -0.55
C GLN A 173 -0.56 14.15 -1.89
N TRP A 174 -0.14 15.14 -2.67
CA TRP A 174 -0.70 15.36 -4.00
C TRP A 174 -0.51 14.12 -4.89
N ALA A 175 0.65 13.48 -4.87
CA ALA A 175 0.87 12.25 -5.61
C ALA A 175 -0.08 11.13 -5.17
N GLN A 176 -0.31 10.95 -3.86
CA GLN A 176 -1.26 9.98 -3.32
C GLN A 176 -2.68 10.22 -3.85
N GLU A 177 -3.16 11.47 -3.83
CA GLU A 177 -4.47 11.86 -4.36
C GLU A 177 -4.57 11.63 -5.87
N GLN A 178 -3.55 11.99 -6.64
CA GLN A 178 -3.56 11.75 -8.09
C GLN A 178 -3.61 10.26 -8.40
N LEU A 179 -2.87 9.44 -7.66
CA LEU A 179 -2.83 8.00 -7.85
C LEU A 179 -4.16 7.34 -7.51
N SER A 180 -4.82 7.75 -6.43
CA SER A 180 -6.13 7.21 -6.04
C SER A 180 -7.24 7.66 -6.98
N HIS A 181 -7.30 8.95 -7.33
CA HIS A 181 -8.43 9.52 -8.07
C HIS A 181 -8.30 9.38 -9.58
N LYS A 182 -7.12 9.62 -10.16
CA LYS A 182 -6.96 9.61 -11.63
C LYS A 182 -6.55 8.26 -12.18
N TYR A 183 -5.64 7.58 -11.50
CA TYR A 183 -5.08 6.31 -11.97
C TYR A 183 -5.76 5.09 -11.33
N HIS A 184 -6.68 5.29 -10.38
CA HIS A 184 -7.34 4.24 -9.60
C HIS A 184 -6.34 3.20 -9.06
N ALA A 185 -5.16 3.66 -8.67
CA ALA A 185 -4.10 2.80 -8.16
C ALA A 185 -4.43 2.35 -6.73
N ASP A 186 -4.12 1.09 -6.44
CA ASP A 186 -4.34 0.52 -5.12
C ASP A 186 -3.36 1.13 -4.10
N PRO A 187 -3.85 1.85 -3.07
CA PRO A 187 -3.00 2.56 -2.13
C PRO A 187 -2.07 1.64 -1.34
N GLY A 188 -2.46 0.38 -1.08
CA GLY A 188 -1.66 -0.55 -0.29
C GLY A 188 -0.40 -1.06 -1.00
N ARG A 189 -0.34 -0.91 -2.32
CA ARG A 189 0.76 -1.41 -3.18
C ARG A 189 1.68 -0.31 -3.69
N LEU A 190 1.52 0.93 -3.22
CA LEU A 190 2.33 2.07 -3.66
C LEU A 190 3.63 2.17 -2.86
N TYR A 191 4.76 2.13 -3.58
CA TYR A 191 6.08 2.23 -2.98
C TYR A 191 6.95 3.25 -3.72
N ILE A 192 7.83 3.91 -2.99
CA ILE A 192 8.83 4.81 -3.58
C ILE A 192 9.95 3.98 -4.21
N ALA A 193 10.06 4.01 -5.53
CA ALA A 193 11.07 3.25 -6.28
C ALA A 193 12.44 3.95 -6.25
N SER A 194 12.46 5.19 -6.71
CA SER A 194 13.67 6.00 -6.85
C SER A 194 13.35 7.45 -6.56
N ILE A 195 14.39 8.17 -6.17
CA ILE A 195 14.35 9.60 -5.93
C ILE A 195 15.58 10.20 -6.57
N MET A 196 15.38 11.22 -7.38
CA MET A 196 16.45 12.01 -7.99
C MET A 196 16.45 13.39 -7.36
N VAL A 197 17.65 13.88 -7.01
CA VAL A 197 17.84 15.23 -6.50
C VAL A 197 18.56 16.02 -7.58
N ASN A 198 17.85 16.98 -8.16
CA ASN A 198 18.37 17.85 -9.20
C ASN A 198 18.86 19.15 -8.54
N LYS A 199 20.02 19.61 -8.99
CA LYS A 199 20.55 20.91 -8.58
C LYS A 199 20.11 21.94 -9.59
N ASP A 200 19.29 22.89 -9.16
CA ASP A 200 18.93 24.02 -10.00
C ASP A 200 19.93 25.17 -9.76
N ASN A 201 19.76 26.24 -10.51
CA ASN A 201 20.64 27.41 -10.44
C ASN A 201 20.59 28.04 -9.04
N PRO A 202 21.74 28.25 -8.38
CA PRO A 202 21.77 28.89 -7.09
C PRO A 202 21.48 30.39 -7.24
N THR A 203 20.67 30.92 -6.33
CA THR A 203 20.54 32.38 -6.17
C THR A 203 21.78 32.89 -5.45
N ARG A 204 22.47 33.87 -6.03
CA ARG A 204 23.68 34.48 -5.47
C ARG A 204 23.32 35.79 -4.80
N TYR A 205 23.89 36.02 -3.62
CA TYR A 205 23.75 37.23 -2.83
C TYR A 205 25.14 37.78 -2.53
N LEU A 206 25.24 39.11 -2.47
CA LEU A 206 26.39 39.78 -1.92
C LEU A 206 26.13 40.00 -0.43
N ARG A 207 27.04 39.50 0.41
CA ARG A 207 27.06 39.81 1.84
C ARG A 207 28.15 40.84 2.06
N VAL A 208 27.75 42.04 2.44
CA VAL A 208 28.68 43.07 2.88
C VAL A 208 29.08 42.75 4.32
N THR A 209 30.39 42.68 4.54
CA THR A 209 31.04 42.63 5.85
C THR A 209 31.75 43.96 6.06
N ARG A 210 32.15 44.29 7.30
CA ARG A 210 32.66 45.64 7.66
C ARG A 210 33.79 46.18 6.76
N LYS A 211 34.59 45.31 6.13
CA LYS A 211 35.68 45.70 5.21
C LYS A 211 35.69 44.98 3.85
N ASP A 212 34.95 43.86 3.72
CA ASP A 212 34.98 43.01 2.53
C ASP A 212 33.58 42.65 2.05
N TRP A 213 33.46 42.29 0.78
CA TRP A 213 32.25 41.69 0.21
C TRP A 213 32.45 40.20 -0.03
N GLY A 214 31.55 39.39 0.51
CA GLY A 214 31.49 37.94 0.30
C GLY A 214 30.36 37.56 -0.65
N ARG A 215 30.56 36.52 -1.46
CA ARG A 215 29.49 35.91 -2.26
C ARG A 215 28.84 34.77 -1.47
N ILE A 216 27.55 34.88 -1.19
CA ILE A 216 26.74 33.80 -0.61
C ILE A 216 25.86 33.19 -1.69
N CYS A 217 25.82 31.86 -1.76
CA CYS A 217 24.95 31.13 -2.69
C CYS A 217 23.87 30.40 -1.89
N SER A 218 22.59 30.66 -2.19
CA SER A 218 21.50 29.79 -1.77
C SER A 218 21.17 28.80 -2.88
N TRP A 219 21.28 27.52 -2.58
CA TRP A 219 20.95 26.47 -3.54
C TRP A 219 19.44 26.25 -3.60
N ASN A 220 18.91 26.35 -4.80
CA ASN A 220 17.57 25.91 -5.16
C ASN A 220 17.73 24.50 -5.72
N ASN A 221 17.25 23.49 -5.02
CA ASN A 221 17.32 22.11 -5.49
C ASN A 221 15.89 21.58 -5.66
N THR A 222 15.68 20.75 -6.66
CA THR A 222 14.40 20.07 -6.88
C THR A 222 14.55 18.57 -6.62
N MET A 223 13.46 17.94 -6.21
CA MET A 223 13.40 16.51 -5.96
C MET A 223 12.36 15.90 -6.90
N VAL A 224 12.73 14.83 -7.58
CA VAL A 224 11.83 14.04 -8.43
C VAL A 224 11.65 12.69 -7.76
N ILE A 225 10.41 12.37 -7.41
CA ILE A 225 10.03 11.16 -6.70
C ILE A 225 9.34 10.23 -7.69
N THR A 226 9.89 9.04 -7.89
CA THR A 226 9.28 8.00 -8.71
C THR A 226 8.60 7.00 -7.80
N ILE A 227 7.27 6.92 -7.91
CA ILE A 227 6.43 5.97 -7.20
C ILE A 227 6.15 4.81 -8.16
N LYS A 228 6.25 3.58 -7.67
CA LYS A 228 5.85 2.37 -8.40
C LYS A 228 4.68 1.69 -7.71
N MET A 229 3.75 1.18 -8.50
CA MET A 229 2.82 0.16 -8.02
C MET A 229 3.49 -1.20 -8.10
N VAL A 230 3.46 -1.92 -6.98
CA VAL A 230 4.02 -3.27 -6.89
C VAL A 230 3.01 -4.27 -7.44
N SER A 231 3.46 -5.23 -8.26
CA SER A 231 2.61 -6.30 -8.78
C SER A 231 2.08 -7.17 -7.64
N TYR A 232 0.98 -7.89 -7.84
CA TYR A 232 0.43 -8.77 -6.80
C TYR A 232 1.44 -9.86 -6.38
N THR A 233 2.22 -10.37 -7.32
CA THR A 233 3.26 -11.38 -7.07
C THR A 233 4.43 -10.83 -6.24
N GLU A 234 4.94 -9.63 -6.56
CA GLU A 234 5.99 -8.97 -5.76
C GLU A 234 5.45 -8.58 -4.37
N PHE A 235 4.18 -8.16 -4.30
CA PHE A 235 3.53 -7.73 -3.08
C PHE A 235 3.32 -8.89 -2.09
N PHE A 236 2.82 -10.03 -2.57
CA PHE A 236 2.75 -11.29 -1.82
C PHE A 236 4.13 -11.65 -1.26
N HIS A 237 5.15 -11.68 -2.11
CA HIS A 237 6.49 -12.08 -1.69
C HIS A 237 7.07 -11.11 -0.64
N ARG A 238 6.84 -9.80 -0.78
CA ARG A 238 7.29 -8.82 0.23
C ARG A 238 6.57 -8.97 1.56
N LEU A 239 5.25 -9.11 1.56
CA LEU A 239 4.46 -9.14 2.78
C LEU A 239 4.50 -10.50 3.46
N TYR A 240 4.10 -11.54 2.75
CA TYR A 240 3.91 -12.88 3.28
C TYR A 240 5.25 -13.57 3.54
N ILE A 241 6.04 -13.77 2.48
CA ILE A 241 7.30 -14.53 2.57
C ILE A 241 8.36 -13.78 3.39
N LEU A 242 8.56 -12.49 3.11
CA LEU A 242 9.62 -11.72 3.77
C LEU A 242 9.20 -11.10 5.10
N GLY A 243 7.89 -11.05 5.41
CA GLY A 243 7.37 -10.35 6.58
C GLY A 243 7.62 -8.84 6.54
N LYS A 244 7.82 -8.23 5.36
CA LYS A 244 8.12 -6.79 5.23
C LYS A 244 6.85 -5.96 5.12
N VAL A 245 6.08 -5.98 6.19
CA VAL A 245 4.84 -5.21 6.36
C VAL A 245 5.17 -3.73 6.59
N PRO A 246 4.57 -2.80 5.79
CA PRO A 246 4.59 -1.36 6.06
C PRO A 246 4.15 -1.04 7.49
N ARG A 247 4.75 0.00 8.08
CA ARG A 247 4.46 0.35 9.48
C ARG A 247 3.04 0.88 9.60
N SER A 248 2.62 1.76 8.72
CA SER A 248 1.27 2.32 8.64
C SER A 248 0.23 1.19 8.60
N MET A 249 0.41 0.22 7.70
CA MET A 249 -0.51 -0.91 7.58
C MET A 249 -0.58 -1.77 8.86
N SER A 250 0.56 -2.05 9.51
CA SER A 250 0.55 -2.79 10.79
C SER A 250 -0.09 -1.99 11.93
N THR A 251 0.05 -0.66 11.91
CA THR A 251 -0.57 0.24 12.89
C THR A 251 -2.08 0.29 12.68
N ASP A 252 -2.54 0.43 11.44
CA ASP A 252 -3.96 0.43 11.09
C ASP A 252 -4.65 -0.88 11.49
N MET A 253 -4.00 -2.03 11.28
CA MET A 253 -4.49 -3.32 11.77
C MET A 253 -4.67 -3.32 13.29
N ARG A 254 -3.67 -2.85 14.03
CA ARG A 254 -3.74 -2.79 15.51
C ARG A 254 -4.81 -1.84 16.00
N ILE A 255 -4.99 -0.70 15.34
CA ILE A 255 -6.05 0.26 15.65
C ILE A 255 -7.41 -0.41 15.45
N ALA A 256 -7.63 -1.07 14.30
CA ALA A 256 -8.88 -1.75 14.02
C ALA A 256 -9.21 -2.88 15.02
N ILE A 257 -8.18 -3.58 15.53
CA ILE A 257 -8.34 -4.59 16.60
C ILE A 257 -8.72 -3.92 17.92
N LYS A 258 -8.03 -2.84 18.28
CA LYS A 258 -8.30 -2.08 19.52
C LYS A 258 -9.71 -1.49 19.52
N GLU A 259 -10.21 -1.07 18.36
CA GLU A 259 -11.55 -0.53 18.17
C GLU A 259 -12.62 -1.62 17.98
N HIS A 260 -12.27 -2.91 18.10
CA HIS A 260 -13.17 -4.05 17.93
C HIS A 260 -13.95 -4.07 16.60
N ARG A 261 -13.40 -3.43 15.54
CA ARG A 261 -14.02 -3.43 14.20
C ARG A 261 -13.89 -4.76 13.46
N VAL A 262 -13.13 -5.70 14.02
CA VAL A 262 -12.65 -6.90 13.35
C VAL A 262 -12.96 -8.13 14.21
N GLY A 263 -13.57 -9.16 13.61
CA GLY A 263 -13.91 -10.40 14.30
C GLY A 263 -12.68 -11.25 14.65
N ALA A 264 -12.83 -12.13 15.65
CA ALA A 264 -11.75 -12.99 16.17
C ALA A 264 -11.06 -13.84 15.08
N HIS A 265 -11.81 -14.31 14.09
CA HIS A 265 -11.26 -15.04 12.95
C HIS A 265 -10.20 -14.21 12.22
N VAL A 266 -10.55 -12.98 11.83
CA VAL A 266 -9.69 -12.07 11.08
C VAL A 266 -8.48 -11.63 11.90
N ILE A 267 -8.60 -11.55 13.23
CA ILE A 267 -7.46 -11.30 14.12
C ILE A 267 -6.41 -12.41 13.98
N ARG A 268 -6.84 -13.68 13.97
CA ARG A 268 -5.95 -14.83 13.76
C ARG A 268 -5.28 -14.76 12.39
N GLU A 269 -6.01 -14.32 11.37
CA GLU A 269 -5.48 -14.13 10.01
C GLU A 269 -4.43 -13.02 9.94
N TRP A 270 -4.65 -11.91 10.66
CA TRP A 270 -3.75 -10.76 10.64
C TRP A 270 -2.54 -10.92 11.54
N TRP A 271 -2.59 -11.87 12.47
CA TRP A 271 -1.55 -12.11 13.47
C TRP A 271 -0.11 -12.09 12.90
N PRO A 272 0.19 -12.72 11.75
CA PRO A 272 1.53 -12.68 11.16
C PRO A 272 2.04 -11.28 10.80
N TYR A 273 1.16 -10.27 10.70
CA TYR A 273 1.49 -8.94 10.19
C TYR A 273 1.53 -7.85 11.28
N LEU A 274 1.05 -8.13 12.49
CA LEU A 274 0.83 -7.13 13.56
C LEU A 274 2.11 -6.59 14.21
N ALA A 275 3.04 -7.47 14.57
CA ALA A 275 4.22 -7.12 15.37
C ALA A 275 5.51 -7.68 14.74
N SER A 276 6.68 -7.22 15.21
CA SER A 276 7.97 -7.79 14.80
C SER A 276 8.09 -9.28 15.15
N ASP A 277 7.54 -9.64 16.30
CA ASP A 277 7.76 -10.96 16.90
C ASP A 277 6.86 -11.99 16.25
N THR A 278 5.59 -11.64 16.00
CA THR A 278 4.67 -12.47 15.23
C THR A 278 5.15 -12.68 13.80
N ARG A 279 5.72 -11.64 13.16
CA ARG A 279 6.40 -11.76 11.86
C ARG A 279 7.62 -12.67 11.89
N LEU A 280 8.37 -12.66 12.99
CA LEU A 280 9.52 -13.55 13.15
C LEU A 280 9.05 -15.00 13.27
N GLN A 281 8.07 -15.26 14.13
CA GLN A 281 7.47 -16.58 14.32
C GLN A 281 6.88 -17.12 13.02
N HIS A 282 6.12 -16.30 12.28
CA HIS A 282 5.59 -16.67 10.97
C HIS A 282 6.67 -17.06 9.97
N ARG A 283 7.80 -16.33 9.92
CA ARG A 283 8.91 -16.70 9.02
C ARG A 283 9.61 -17.98 9.45
N MET A 284 9.68 -18.28 10.75
CA MET A 284 10.25 -19.54 11.23
C MET A 284 9.33 -20.71 10.89
N THR A 285 8.02 -20.56 11.08
CA THR A 285 7.05 -21.59 10.71
C THR A 285 7.03 -21.82 9.20
N LEU A 286 7.04 -20.76 8.38
CA LEU A 286 7.14 -20.90 6.92
C LEU A 286 8.41 -21.65 6.49
N LYS A 287 9.56 -21.37 7.10
CA LYS A 287 10.79 -22.11 6.80
C LYS A 287 10.72 -23.56 7.23
N TRP A 288 10.11 -23.84 8.38
CA TRP A 288 9.92 -25.20 8.83
C TRP A 288 9.03 -25.97 7.84
N LEU A 289 7.92 -25.37 7.39
CA LEU A 289 7.04 -25.95 6.37
C LEU A 289 7.74 -26.17 5.02
N ASP A 290 8.58 -25.22 4.59
CA ASP A 290 9.40 -25.39 3.38
C ASP A 290 10.41 -26.53 3.56
N ASN A 291 11.11 -26.59 4.70
CA ASN A 291 12.06 -27.67 5.00
C ASN A 291 11.39 -29.05 5.01
N THR A 292 10.18 -29.17 5.57
CA THR A 292 9.39 -30.42 5.59
C THR A 292 8.63 -30.70 4.29
N ARG A 293 8.80 -29.86 3.26
CA ARG A 293 8.11 -29.96 1.95
C ARG A 293 6.58 -29.90 2.05
N GLN A 294 6.07 -29.26 3.10
CA GLN A 294 4.63 -29.06 3.31
C GLN A 294 4.15 -27.70 2.79
N PHE A 295 5.07 -26.82 2.40
CA PHE A 295 4.75 -25.50 1.87
C PHE A 295 4.66 -25.52 0.34
N ASP A 296 3.43 -25.33 -0.19
CA ASP A 296 3.22 -25.04 -1.59
C ASP A 296 3.27 -23.52 -1.83
N TYR A 297 4.35 -23.06 -2.46
CA TYR A 297 4.56 -21.63 -2.73
C TYR A 297 3.50 -21.06 -3.68
N TYR A 298 3.18 -21.79 -4.75
CA TYR A 298 2.35 -21.27 -5.83
C TYR A 298 0.86 -21.36 -5.48
N GLY A 299 0.42 -22.47 -4.88
CA GLY A 299 -0.95 -22.59 -4.35
C GLY A 299 -1.26 -21.48 -3.34
N VAL A 300 -0.38 -21.29 -2.35
CA VAL A 300 -0.55 -20.23 -1.34
C VAL A 300 -0.54 -18.84 -1.99
N ARG A 301 0.29 -18.62 -3.02
CA ARG A 301 0.32 -17.34 -3.74
C ARG A 301 -0.99 -17.06 -4.45
N ARG A 302 -1.56 -18.02 -5.18
CA ARG A 302 -2.84 -17.87 -5.88
C ARG A 302 -3.97 -17.56 -4.90
N ASP A 303 -4.09 -18.35 -3.85
CA ASP A 303 -5.12 -18.18 -2.81
C ASP A 303 -5.03 -16.79 -2.17
N TRP A 304 -3.82 -16.37 -1.84
CA TRP A 304 -3.58 -15.05 -1.27
C TRP A 304 -3.98 -13.92 -2.22
N ILE A 305 -3.63 -14.02 -3.51
CA ILE A 305 -3.96 -12.99 -4.50
C ILE A 305 -5.47 -12.91 -4.72
N LEU A 306 -6.15 -14.06 -4.86
CA LEU A 306 -7.60 -14.12 -5.04
C LEU A 306 -8.33 -13.50 -3.85
N GLN A 307 -7.94 -13.88 -2.63
CA GLN A 307 -8.54 -13.31 -1.43
C GLN A 307 -8.23 -11.80 -1.30
N TYR A 308 -7.05 -11.34 -1.71
CA TYR A 308 -6.70 -9.92 -1.67
C TYR A 308 -7.60 -9.11 -2.61
N GLN A 309 -7.81 -9.62 -3.83
CA GLN A 309 -8.70 -9.01 -4.82
C GLN A 309 -10.16 -9.04 -4.35
N ALA A 310 -10.62 -10.16 -3.78
CA ALA A 310 -11.96 -10.27 -3.20
C ALA A 310 -12.18 -9.25 -2.08
N ASN A 311 -11.19 -9.06 -1.19
CA ASN A 311 -11.24 -8.06 -0.12
C ASN A 311 -11.27 -6.63 -0.66
N LEU A 312 -10.50 -6.34 -1.72
CA LEU A 312 -10.56 -5.04 -2.40
C LEU A 312 -11.95 -4.78 -2.97
N LEU A 313 -12.52 -5.73 -3.70
CA LEU A 313 -13.86 -5.61 -4.29
C LEU A 313 -14.94 -5.45 -3.21
N ARG A 314 -14.89 -6.27 -2.17
CA ARG A 314 -15.79 -6.16 -1.01
C ARG A 314 -15.74 -4.75 -0.42
N ARG A 315 -14.53 -4.23 -0.21
CA ARG A 315 -14.33 -2.89 0.34
C ARG A 315 -14.83 -1.78 -0.58
N PHE A 316 -14.62 -1.90 -1.90
CA PHE A 316 -15.18 -0.95 -2.85
C PHE A 316 -16.71 -0.96 -2.82
N ASN A 317 -17.32 -2.13 -2.69
CA ASN A 317 -18.77 -2.27 -2.57
C ASN A 317 -19.28 -1.69 -1.24
N GLU A 318 -18.61 -1.96 -0.11
CA GLU A 318 -18.93 -1.37 1.20
C GLU A 318 -18.79 0.17 1.21
N MET A 319 -17.78 0.72 0.54
CA MET A 319 -17.63 2.18 0.42
C MET A 319 -18.70 2.79 -0.50
N ARG A 320 -19.13 2.04 -1.52
CA ARG A 320 -20.21 2.45 -2.42
C ARG A 320 -21.55 2.39 -1.72
N SER A 321 -21.78 1.38 -0.90
CA SER A 321 -23.00 1.22 -0.10
C SER A 321 -23.14 2.27 0.98
N ALA A 322 -22.05 2.58 1.69
CA ALA A 322 -22.02 3.65 2.68
C ALA A 322 -22.33 5.04 2.07
N ARG A 323 -22.13 5.22 0.76
CA ARG A 323 -22.48 6.44 0.02
C ARG A 323 -23.89 6.41 -0.58
N GLY A 324 -24.68 5.36 -0.34
CA GLY A 324 -26.02 5.18 -0.91
C GLY A 324 -26.03 4.89 -2.42
N LEU A 325 -24.89 4.49 -3.01
CA LEU A 325 -24.74 4.29 -4.47
C LEU A 325 -25.01 2.84 -4.91
N GLU A 326 -25.66 2.03 -4.08
CA GLU A 326 -26.00 0.62 -4.37
C GLU A 326 -26.98 0.50 -5.54
N ASN A 327 -27.95 1.42 -5.62
CA ASN A 327 -29.08 1.35 -6.54
C ASN A 327 -28.75 1.76 -7.98
N ALA A 328 -27.60 2.40 -8.24
CA ALA A 328 -27.28 2.91 -9.58
C ALA A 328 -26.92 1.81 -10.59
N VAL A 329 -26.43 0.65 -10.12
CA VAL A 329 -26.11 -0.49 -11.01
C VAL A 329 -27.34 -1.34 -11.25
N THR A 330 -28.14 -1.61 -10.22
CA THR A 330 -29.44 -2.29 -10.34
C THR A 330 -30.42 -1.48 -11.18
N LEU A 331 -30.48 -0.16 -11.06
CA LEU A 331 -31.30 0.69 -11.94
C LEU A 331 -30.79 0.72 -13.38
N ARG A 332 -29.47 0.79 -13.61
CA ARG A 332 -28.92 0.70 -14.99
C ARG A 332 -29.12 -0.67 -15.62
N GLN A 333 -28.99 -1.75 -14.85
CA GLN A 333 -29.27 -3.12 -15.31
C GLN A 333 -30.78 -3.36 -15.48
N ALA A 334 -31.64 -2.78 -14.64
CA ALA A 334 -33.09 -2.80 -14.81
C ALA A 334 -33.56 -1.95 -16.01
N HIS A 335 -32.88 -0.85 -16.33
CA HIS A 335 -33.14 -0.04 -17.52
C HIS A 335 -32.52 -0.64 -18.81
N GLN A 336 -31.48 -1.47 -18.69
CA GLN A 336 -30.86 -2.22 -19.81
C GLN A 336 -31.44 -3.62 -20.00
N ALA A 337 -32.28 -4.10 -19.08
CA ALA A 337 -33.11 -5.28 -19.33
C ALA A 337 -33.96 -5.00 -20.58
N PRO A 338 -33.91 -5.86 -21.61
CA PRO A 338 -34.58 -5.57 -22.86
C PRO A 338 -36.08 -5.44 -22.58
N LYS A 339 -36.70 -4.35 -23.07
CA LYS A 339 -38.16 -4.19 -23.24
C LYS A 339 -38.78 -5.26 -24.17
N LYS A 340 -38.23 -6.47 -24.22
CA LYS A 340 -38.68 -7.59 -25.07
C LYS A 340 -39.79 -8.42 -24.43
N GLU A 341 -40.12 -8.20 -23.15
CA GLU A 341 -41.18 -8.96 -22.47
C GLU A 341 -42.57 -8.29 -22.52
N LEU A 342 -42.70 -7.05 -23.02
CA LEU A 342 -43.99 -6.32 -23.03
C LEU A 342 -44.76 -6.39 -24.36
N THR A 343 -44.23 -7.06 -25.39
CA THR A 343 -44.91 -7.24 -26.68
C THR A 343 -45.32 -8.68 -26.99
N ARG A 344 -45.15 -9.62 -26.05
CA ARG A 344 -45.54 -11.04 -26.22
C ARG A 344 -46.84 -11.46 -25.51
N ARG A 345 -47.58 -10.51 -24.92
CA ARG A 345 -48.90 -10.73 -24.30
C ARG A 345 -50.01 -9.84 -24.87
N ARG A 346 -50.04 -9.65 -26.18
CA ARG A 346 -51.27 -9.33 -26.90
C ARG A 346 -51.59 -10.49 -27.83
N GLY A 347 -52.35 -11.44 -27.32
CA GLY A 347 -53.07 -12.40 -28.15
C GLY A 347 -54.13 -11.66 -28.99
N PRO A 348 -54.62 -12.29 -30.07
CA PRO A 348 -55.55 -11.67 -30.98
C PRO A 348 -56.91 -11.51 -30.28
N ILE A 349 -57.30 -10.27 -30.01
CA ILE A 349 -58.69 -9.96 -29.69
C ILE A 349 -59.41 -9.87 -31.03
N SER A 350 -60.24 -10.88 -31.24
CA SER A 350 -61.22 -11.07 -32.29
C SER A 350 -61.75 -9.78 -32.92
N ASP A 351 -61.62 -9.72 -34.25
CA ASP A 351 -62.59 -9.12 -35.14
C ASP A 351 -64.01 -9.57 -34.76
N GLN A 352 -64.85 -8.62 -34.34
CA GLN A 352 -66.32 -8.61 -34.36
C GLN A 352 -66.82 -7.76 -33.21
N PHE A 353 -66.64 -6.44 -33.28
CA PHE A 353 -67.54 -5.49 -32.61
C PHE A 353 -67.22 -4.11 -33.17
N TRP A 354 -68.22 -3.43 -33.73
CA TRP A 354 -68.17 -2.11 -34.37
C TRP A 354 -67.76 -2.08 -35.86
N ARG A 355 -68.55 -2.79 -36.67
CA ARG A 355 -69.16 -2.11 -37.84
C ARG A 355 -70.15 -1.06 -37.29
N HIS A 356 -70.28 0.06 -38.00
CA HIS A 356 -71.05 1.27 -37.67
C HIS A 356 -70.28 2.33 -36.89
N THR A 357 -69.48 3.11 -37.61
CA THR A 357 -69.76 4.53 -37.86
C THR A 357 -68.73 5.02 -38.87
N GLY A 358 -69.20 5.38 -40.06
CA GLY A 358 -68.34 5.87 -41.12
C GLY A 358 -67.84 7.27 -40.80
N PHE A 359 -66.54 7.50 -40.97
CA PHE A 359 -66.06 8.81 -41.41
C PHE A 359 -64.76 8.64 -42.21
N LYS A 360 -64.78 9.26 -43.40
CA LYS A 360 -63.75 9.29 -44.43
C LYS A 360 -62.66 10.32 -44.08
N GLY A 361 -61.46 10.13 -44.65
CA GLY A 361 -60.41 11.15 -44.80
C GLY A 361 -59.03 10.48 -44.70
N GLN A 362 -58.33 10.12 -45.78
CA GLN A 362 -57.62 11.01 -46.74
C GLN A 362 -56.60 11.89 -45.96
N GLU A 363 -55.29 11.96 -46.22
CA GLU A 363 -54.39 11.54 -47.28
C GLU A 363 -52.94 11.71 -46.73
N ARG A 364 -51.97 10.99 -47.33
CA ARG A 364 -50.56 11.38 -47.60
C ARG A 364 -49.69 12.08 -46.52
N VAL A 365 -48.46 11.59 -46.34
CA VAL A 365 -47.24 12.04 -47.05
C VAL A 365 -46.04 11.34 -46.41
N ASP A 366 -45.29 10.61 -47.24
CA ASP A 366 -43.97 10.07 -46.95
C ASP A 366 -42.94 11.19 -46.73
N THR A 367 -41.94 10.95 -45.88
CA THR A 367 -40.56 11.36 -46.20
C THR A 367 -39.56 10.63 -45.30
N SER A 368 -38.90 9.66 -45.94
CA SER A 368 -37.59 9.15 -45.56
C SER A 368 -36.53 10.20 -45.87
N THR A 369 -35.55 10.43 -44.99
CA THR A 369 -34.20 10.80 -45.44
C THR A 369 -33.13 10.48 -44.40
N SER A 370 -32.29 9.52 -44.78
CA SER A 370 -30.96 9.24 -44.28
C SER A 370 -29.99 10.40 -44.56
N LEU A 371 -29.07 10.69 -43.65
CA LEU A 371 -27.85 11.43 -43.96
C LEU A 371 -26.68 10.96 -43.10
N GLN A 372 -25.84 10.14 -43.72
CA GLN A 372 -24.40 10.06 -43.46
C GLN A 372 -23.75 11.33 -44.04
N GLU A 373 -22.78 11.95 -43.36
CA GLU A 373 -21.53 12.35 -44.02
C GLU A 373 -20.45 12.91 -43.06
N ARG A 374 -19.29 12.25 -43.15
CA ARG A 374 -17.93 12.77 -43.34
C ARG A 374 -17.20 13.64 -42.30
N ASP A 375 -16.16 12.97 -41.79
CA ASP A 375 -14.82 13.46 -41.45
C ASP A 375 -14.22 14.49 -42.42
N LYS A 376 -13.63 15.57 -41.86
CA LYS A 376 -12.39 16.19 -42.36
C LYS A 376 -11.56 16.75 -41.19
N ARG A 377 -10.30 16.29 -41.07
CA ARG A 377 -9.22 16.96 -40.32
C ARG A 377 -8.45 17.90 -41.26
N PRO A 378 -7.91 19.02 -40.78
CA PRO A 378 -6.88 19.75 -41.48
C PRO A 378 -5.47 19.42 -40.97
N THR A 379 -4.57 19.28 -41.93
CA THR A 379 -3.11 19.32 -41.84
C THR A 379 -2.63 20.74 -41.48
N LYS A 380 -1.53 20.84 -40.74
CA LYS A 380 -0.70 22.05 -40.67
C LYS A 380 0.75 21.67 -40.96
N GLY A 381 1.28 22.25 -42.02
CA GLY A 381 2.70 22.36 -42.32
C GLY A 381 3.11 23.83 -42.29
N ASN A 382 4.16 24.09 -41.50
CA ASN A 382 5.20 25.12 -41.54
C ASN A 382 5.60 25.52 -40.12
#